data_AF-A0AAW2ATW7-F1
#
_entry.id   AF-A0AAW2ATW7-F1
#
_cell.length_a   1.000
_cell.length_b   1.000
_cell.length_c   1.000
_cell.angle_alpha   90.00
_cell.angle_beta   90.00
_cell.angle_gamma   90.00
#
_symmetry.space_group_name_H-M   'P 1'
#
loop_
_entity.id
_entity.type
_entity.pdbx_description
1 polymer ?
#
loop_
_entity_poly.entity_id
_entity_poly.type
_entity_poly.pdbx_seq_one_letter_code
_entity_poly.pdbx_strand_id
1 'polypeptide(L)'
;MCPAWIVNISKHLRTVHEVANEQQRGLLAQLGRHRVRLANLVCPLCGKLVKYPESHLEKGHRGMSESSHSETVRSLERSVTAGKLKMLRETNPAIPLVPDFSQPEAPPQVPASPNTVEQERSLMEIWSRNRLIIIIIILIVLKLLNK
;
A
#
# COMPACT_ATOMS: atom_id res chain seq x y z
N MET A 1 8.84 2.70 8.18
CA MET A 1 9.86 3.50 7.46
C MET A 1 11.10 2.64 7.30
N CYS A 2 11.83 2.78 6.19
CA CYS A 2 13.02 1.98 5.95
C CYS A 2 14.09 2.30 7.02
N PRO A 3 14.70 1.30 7.70
CA PRO A 3 15.64 1.53 8.80
C PRO A 3 17.05 1.93 8.34
N ALA A 4 17.32 1.92 7.03
CA ALA A 4 18.64 2.22 6.49
C ALA A 4 19.00 3.72 6.65
N TRP A 5 20.26 4.00 6.99
CA TRP A 5 20.81 5.35 6.90
C TRP A 5 20.95 5.74 5.43
N ILE A 6 20.12 6.67 4.96
CA ILE A 6 20.00 7.00 3.54
C ILE A 6 20.63 8.37 3.28
N VAL A 7 21.86 8.37 2.74
CA VAL A 7 22.54 9.61 2.28
C VAL A 7 21.86 10.17 1.02
N ASN A 8 21.36 9.29 0.13
CA ASN A 8 20.70 9.68 -1.11
C ASN A 8 19.40 8.89 -1.30
N ILE A 9 18.28 9.55 -0.96
CA ILE A 9 16.94 8.97 -1.04
C ILE A 9 16.59 8.53 -2.47
N SER A 10 16.95 9.31 -3.47
CA SER A 10 16.66 8.97 -4.87
C SER A 10 17.39 7.71 -5.34
N LYS A 11 18.67 7.54 -4.94
CA LYS A 11 19.44 6.32 -5.23
C LYS A 11 18.85 5.11 -4.49
N HIS A 12 18.57 5.27 -3.20
CA HIS A 12 17.96 4.22 -2.37
C HIS A 12 16.62 3.73 -2.93
N LEU A 13 15.74 4.65 -3.32
CA LEU A 13 14.45 4.32 -3.93
C LEU A 13 14.60 3.52 -5.23
N ARG A 14 15.68 3.77 -6.00
CA ARG A 14 15.97 3.03 -7.23
C ARG A 14 16.53 1.64 -6.94
N THR A 15 17.46 1.50 -5.99
CA THR A 15 18.22 0.26 -5.80
C THR A 15 17.60 -0.70 -4.80
N VAL A 16 16.88 -0.19 -3.80
CA VAL A 16 16.28 -1.01 -2.73
C VAL A 16 14.78 -1.21 -2.96
N HIS A 17 14.10 -0.18 -3.46
CA HIS A 17 12.65 -0.20 -3.71
C HIS A 17 12.28 -0.29 -5.19
N GLU A 18 13.28 -0.41 -6.08
CA GLU A 18 13.09 -0.61 -7.52
C GLU A 18 12.11 0.38 -8.19
N VAL A 19 12.01 1.59 -7.65
CA VAL A 19 11.12 2.63 -8.20
C VAL A 19 11.76 3.16 -9.48
N ALA A 20 11.40 2.57 -10.62
CA ALA A 20 11.99 2.89 -11.93
C ALA A 20 11.58 4.28 -12.44
N ASN A 21 10.35 4.71 -12.14
CA ASN A 21 9.83 6.00 -12.59
C ASN A 21 10.50 7.17 -11.84
N GLU A 22 11.10 8.09 -12.59
CA GLU A 22 11.81 9.23 -12.03
C GLU A 22 10.90 10.25 -11.31
N GLN A 23 9.72 10.51 -11.86
CA GLN A 23 8.75 11.42 -11.24
C GLN A 23 8.24 10.87 -9.90
N GLN A 24 7.97 9.57 -9.84
CA GLN A 24 7.58 8.90 -8.59
C GLN A 24 8.71 8.96 -7.55
N ARG A 25 9.97 8.70 -7.95
CA ARG A 25 11.13 8.87 -7.06
C ARG A 25 11.26 10.30 -6.56
N GLY A 26 11.05 11.29 -7.43
CA GLY A 26 11.11 12.71 -7.07
C GLY A 26 10.10 13.07 -5.99
N LEU A 27 8.84 12.63 -6.13
CA LEU A 27 7.79 12.86 -5.14
C LEU A 27 8.09 12.19 -3.80
N LEU A 28 8.53 10.93 -3.82
CA LEU A 28 8.90 10.21 -2.59
C LEU A 28 10.14 10.83 -1.91
N ALA A 29 11.10 11.32 -2.69
CA ALA A 29 12.26 12.02 -2.16
C ALA A 29 11.93 13.39 -1.57
N GLN A 30 10.92 14.09 -2.10
CA GLN A 30 10.38 15.32 -1.49
C GLN A 30 9.69 15.03 -0.16
N LEU A 31 8.87 13.97 -0.11
CA LEU A 31 8.20 13.51 1.11
C LEU A 31 9.21 13.12 2.19
N GLY A 32 10.25 12.35 1.84
CA GLY A 32 11.28 11.95 2.79
C GLY A 32 12.14 13.08 3.34
N ARG A 33 12.14 14.26 2.68
CA ARG A 33 12.86 15.46 3.13
C ARG A 33 11.96 16.54 3.73
N HIS A 34 10.66 16.28 3.90
CA HIS A 34 9.66 17.29 4.32
C HIS A 34 9.69 18.56 3.46
N ARG A 35 9.82 18.40 2.14
CA ARG A 35 9.84 19.50 1.16
C ARG A 35 8.60 19.47 0.25
N VAL A 36 7.49 18.93 0.75
CA VAL A 36 6.25 18.85 -0.02
C VAL A 36 5.56 20.20 0.05
N ARG A 37 5.32 20.83 -1.11
CA ARG A 37 4.55 22.08 -1.16
C ARG A 37 3.10 21.81 -0.78
N LEU A 38 2.67 22.32 0.36
CA LEU A 38 1.29 22.30 0.84
C LEU A 38 0.60 23.61 0.48
N ALA A 39 -0.41 23.54 -0.39
CA ALA A 39 -1.21 24.71 -0.76
C ALA A 39 -2.62 24.31 -1.17
N ASN A 40 -3.59 25.19 -0.89
CA ASN A 40 -5.00 25.04 -1.25
C ASN A 40 -5.60 23.70 -0.77
N LEU A 41 -5.38 23.38 0.51
CA LEU A 41 -5.87 22.15 1.13
C LEU A 41 -7.01 22.46 2.08
N VAL A 42 -7.90 21.50 2.31
CA VAL A 42 -8.89 21.59 3.38
C VAL A 42 -8.22 21.20 4.69
N CYS A 43 -8.33 22.05 5.71
CA CYS A 43 -7.80 21.76 7.04
C CYS A 43 -8.59 20.60 7.68
N PRO A 44 -7.93 19.52 8.15
CA PRO A 44 -8.61 18.37 8.74
C PRO A 44 -9.24 18.69 10.11
N LEU A 45 -8.80 19.77 10.77
CA LEU A 45 -9.29 20.16 12.11
C LEU A 45 -10.53 21.05 12.05
N CYS A 46 -10.62 21.94 11.05
CA CYS A 46 -11.71 22.93 10.98
C CYS A 46 -12.48 22.94 9.66
N GLY A 47 -12.12 22.08 8.69
CA GLY A 47 -12.81 21.96 7.40
C GLY A 47 -12.66 23.16 6.46
N LYS A 48 -11.85 24.17 6.82
CA LYS A 48 -11.65 25.38 5.99
C LYS A 48 -10.63 25.13 4.88
N LEU A 49 -10.89 25.68 3.70
CA LEU A 49 -9.90 25.73 2.62
C LEU A 49 -8.79 26.73 2.99
N VAL A 50 -7.55 26.28 2.99
CA VAL A 50 -6.39 27.04 3.44
C VAL A 50 -5.31 27.08 2.37
N LYS A 51 -4.83 28.29 2.09
CA LYS A 51 -3.75 28.52 1.12
C LYS A 51 -2.39 28.09 1.66
N TYR A 52 -2.15 28.30 2.95
CA TYR A 52 -0.89 27.97 3.63
C TYR A 52 -1.21 27.18 4.92
N PRO A 53 -1.24 25.85 4.87
CA PRO A 53 -1.66 25.02 6.00
C PRO A 53 -0.80 25.19 7.26
N GLU A 54 0.53 25.33 7.12
CA GLU A 54 1.44 25.48 8.26
C GLU A 54 1.14 26.75 9.06
N SER A 55 1.12 27.92 8.39
CA SER A 55 0.78 29.18 9.07
C SER A 55 -0.67 29.20 9.59
N HIS A 56 -1.58 28.49 8.92
CA HIS A 56 -2.95 28.33 9.41
C HIS A 56 -3.00 27.52 10.71
N LEU A 57 -2.26 26.41 10.80
CA LEU A 57 -2.20 25.60 12.01
C LEU A 57 -1.58 26.39 13.17
N GLU A 58 -0.49 27.12 12.95
CA GLU A 58 0.15 27.96 13.96
C GLU A 58 -0.77 29.08 14.48
N LYS A 59 -1.47 29.81 13.59
CA LYS A 59 -2.26 30.98 13.96
C LYS A 59 -3.70 30.66 14.36
N GLY A 60 -4.29 29.66 13.70
CA GLY A 60 -5.69 29.26 13.84
C GLY A 60 -5.93 28.20 14.92
N HIS A 61 -4.90 27.42 15.26
CA HIS A 61 -4.99 26.35 16.27
C HIS A 61 -3.94 26.54 17.38
N ARG A 62 -3.94 27.72 18.02
CA ARG A 62 -2.94 28.14 19.03
C ARG A 62 -2.84 27.24 20.27
N GLY A 63 -3.80 26.36 20.51
CA GLY A 63 -3.78 25.38 21.61
C GLY A 63 -3.17 24.03 21.24
N MET A 64 -2.66 23.87 20.02
CA MET A 64 -2.10 22.61 19.54
C MET A 64 -0.66 22.42 20.02
N SER A 65 -0.32 21.20 20.48
CA SER A 65 1.06 20.86 20.83
C SER A 65 1.95 20.81 19.58
N GLU A 66 3.25 21.01 19.76
CA GLU A 66 4.23 20.91 18.66
C GLU A 66 4.22 19.52 18.00
N SER A 67 4.03 18.45 18.80
CA SER A 67 3.89 17.09 18.30
C SER A 67 2.67 16.94 17.38
N SER A 68 1.51 17.43 17.82
CA SER A 68 0.28 17.37 17.05
C SER A 68 0.35 18.24 15.78
N HIS A 69 1.03 19.39 15.86
CA HIS A 69 1.35 20.21 14.70
C HIS A 69 2.15 19.43 13.66
N SER A 70 3.29 18.85 14.08
CA SER A 70 4.17 18.08 13.21
C SER A 70 3.48 16.87 12.60
N GLU A 71 2.68 16.14 13.38
CA GLU A 71 1.89 15.00 12.90
C GLU A 71 0.84 15.41 11.86
N THR A 72 0.14 16.52 12.10
CA THR A 72 -0.87 17.04 11.16
C THR A 72 -0.22 17.47 9.85
N VAL A 73 0.89 18.21 9.91
CA VAL A 73 1.66 18.60 8.72
C VAL A 73 2.13 17.36 7.96
N ARG A 74 2.75 16.39 8.64
CA ARG A 74 3.21 15.13 8.03
C ARG A 74 2.06 14.35 7.38
N SER A 75 0.87 14.35 7.99
CA SER A 75 -0.32 13.72 7.43
C SER A 75 -0.77 14.40 6.13
N LEU A 76 -0.74 15.75 6.10
CA LEU A 76 -1.03 16.53 4.90
C LEU A 76 0.02 16.28 3.79
N GLU A 77 1.31 16.25 4.11
CA GLU A 77 2.38 15.94 3.16
C GLU A 77 2.20 14.56 2.51
N ARG A 78 1.88 13.55 3.32
CA ARG A 78 1.59 12.19 2.82
C ARG A 78 0.37 12.19 1.92
N SER A 79 -0.70 12.85 2.31
CA SER A 79 -1.96 12.91 1.55
C SER A 79 -1.76 13.59 0.19
N VAL A 80 -1.06 14.72 0.15
CA VAL A 80 -0.72 15.41 -1.10
C VAL A 80 0.18 14.55 -1.98
N THR A 81 1.19 13.91 -1.40
CA THR A 81 2.10 13.04 -2.15
C THR A 81 1.36 11.84 -2.72
N ALA A 82 0.47 11.22 -1.95
CA ALA A 82 -0.37 10.11 -2.40
C ALA A 82 -1.29 10.52 -3.56
N GLY A 83 -1.91 11.71 -3.49
CA GLY A 83 -2.70 12.26 -4.59
C GLY A 83 -1.88 12.45 -5.87
N LYS A 84 -0.68 13.02 -5.76
CA LYS A 84 0.23 13.18 -6.91
C LYS A 84 0.68 11.84 -7.48
N LEU A 85 0.99 10.86 -6.63
CA LEU A 85 1.35 9.52 -7.08
C LEU A 85 0.18 8.81 -7.77
N LYS A 86 -1.05 9.00 -7.29
CA LYS A 86 -2.27 8.47 -7.92
C LYS A 86 -2.43 9.06 -9.33
N MET A 87 -2.37 10.38 -9.47
CA MET A 87 -2.43 11.04 -10.79
C MET A 87 -1.32 10.54 -11.72
N LEU A 88 -0.08 10.39 -11.23
CA LEU A 88 1.02 9.86 -12.05
C LEU A 88 0.72 8.44 -12.55
N ARG A 89 0.14 7.58 -11.71
CA ARG A 89 -0.26 6.22 -12.11
C ARG A 89 -1.38 6.22 -13.14
N GLU A 90 -2.32 7.15 -13.04
CA GLU A 90 -3.40 7.33 -14.01
C GLU A 90 -2.86 7.79 -15.37
N THR A 91 -1.86 8.68 -15.38
CA THR A 91 -1.29 9.24 -16.63
C THR A 91 -0.23 8.36 -17.29
N ASN A 92 0.43 7.46 -16.55
CA ASN A 92 1.46 6.57 -17.08
C ASN A 92 1.38 5.21 -16.37
N PRO A 93 0.45 4.33 -16.79
CA PRO A 93 0.31 3.01 -16.19
C PRO A 93 1.56 2.19 -16.51
N ALA A 94 2.40 1.96 -15.51
CA ALA A 94 3.52 1.03 -15.60
C ALA A 94 2.98 -0.42 -15.56
N ILE A 95 2.41 -0.86 -16.68
CA ILE A 95 2.02 -2.26 -16.99
C ILE A 95 0.75 -2.73 -16.21
N PRO A 96 -0.04 -3.65 -16.79
CA PRO A 96 -1.44 -3.47 -17.12
C PRO A 96 -2.34 -3.56 -15.87
N LEU A 97 -3.48 -2.87 -15.91
CA LEU A 97 -4.61 -3.31 -15.10
C LEU A 97 -4.80 -4.80 -15.42
N VAL A 98 -4.76 -5.62 -14.37
CA VAL A 98 -5.32 -6.99 -14.26
C VAL A 98 -6.10 -7.44 -15.51
N PRO A 99 -5.87 -8.66 -16.05
CA PRO A 99 -6.69 -9.19 -17.14
C PRO A 99 -8.16 -8.96 -16.82
N ASP A 100 -8.81 -8.23 -17.70
CA ASP A 100 -10.24 -8.04 -17.65
C ASP A 100 -10.88 -9.41 -17.86
N PHE A 101 -11.36 -10.03 -16.78
CA PHE A 101 -12.13 -11.27 -16.84
C PHE A 101 -13.55 -11.05 -17.41
N SER A 102 -13.84 -9.88 -17.99
CA SER A 102 -15.15 -9.55 -18.57
C SER A 102 -15.27 -9.83 -20.07
N GLN A 103 -14.24 -10.40 -20.72
CA GLN A 103 -14.45 -10.99 -22.05
C GLN A 103 -15.05 -12.40 -21.89
N PRO A 104 -16.22 -12.71 -22.47
CA PRO A 104 -16.58 -14.09 -22.74
C PRO A 104 -15.63 -14.61 -23.82
N GLU A 105 -14.48 -15.15 -23.40
CA GLU A 105 -13.60 -15.88 -24.29
C GLU A 105 -14.36 -17.09 -24.83
N ALA A 106 -14.50 -17.15 -26.15
CA ALA A 106 -14.89 -18.37 -26.83
C ALA A 106 -13.87 -19.47 -26.45
N PRO A 107 -14.30 -20.71 -26.18
CA PRO A 107 -13.44 -21.71 -25.53
C PRO A 107 -12.18 -22.01 -26.35
N PRO A 108 -10.97 -21.89 -25.78
CA PRO A 108 -9.77 -22.42 -26.39
C PRO A 108 -9.83 -23.96 -26.39
N GLN A 109 -9.71 -24.57 -27.57
CA GLN A 109 -9.53 -26.02 -27.68
C GLN A 109 -8.14 -26.39 -27.15
N VAL A 110 -8.09 -26.94 -25.93
CA VAL A 110 -6.88 -27.54 -25.35
C VAL A 110 -6.78 -28.99 -25.84
N PRO A 111 -5.66 -29.43 -26.47
CA PRO A 111 -5.44 -30.86 -26.69
C PRO A 111 -5.22 -31.55 -25.34
N ALA A 112 -6.09 -32.52 -25.05
CA ALA A 112 -6.14 -33.28 -23.81
C ALA A 112 -4.79 -33.91 -23.45
N SER A 113 -4.23 -33.53 -22.30
CA SER A 113 -3.10 -34.23 -21.67
C SER A 113 -3.62 -35.04 -20.48
N PRO A 114 -3.38 -36.37 -20.43
CA PRO A 114 -4.09 -37.30 -19.54
C PRO A 114 -3.65 -37.31 -18.06
N ASN A 115 -2.78 -36.39 -17.61
CA ASN A 115 -2.14 -36.50 -16.29
C ASN A 115 -2.85 -35.74 -15.15
N THR A 116 -3.92 -35.00 -15.40
CA THR A 116 -4.52 -34.10 -14.39
C THR A 116 -5.38 -34.83 -13.35
N VAL A 117 -6.02 -35.94 -13.72
CA VAL A 117 -7.02 -36.61 -12.87
C VAL A 117 -6.39 -37.39 -11.70
N GLU A 118 -5.22 -38.00 -11.92
CA GLU A 118 -4.54 -38.79 -10.88
C GLU A 118 -3.92 -37.88 -9.79
N GLN A 119 -3.47 -36.68 -10.20
CA GLN A 119 -2.83 -35.71 -9.31
C GLN A 119 -3.85 -35.04 -8.37
N GLU A 120 -5.07 -34.77 -8.86
CA GLU A 120 -6.16 -34.24 -8.04
C GLU A 120 -6.69 -35.28 -7.03
N ARG A 121 -6.74 -36.56 -7.41
CA ARG A 121 -7.17 -37.65 -6.52
C ARG A 121 -6.20 -37.84 -5.34
N SER A 122 -4.90 -37.75 -5.59
CA SER A 122 -3.87 -37.84 -4.54
C SER A 122 -3.95 -36.68 -3.54
N LEU A 123 -4.18 -35.45 -4.02
CA LEU A 123 -4.33 -34.28 -3.16
C LEU A 123 -5.58 -34.36 -2.27
N MET A 124 -6.69 -34.90 -2.77
CA MET A 124 -7.89 -35.10 -1.95
C MET A 124 -7.71 -36.15 -0.85
N GLU A 125 -6.95 -37.23 -1.09
CA GLU A 125 -6.67 -38.23 -0.05
C GLU A 125 -5.79 -37.68 1.09
N ILE A 126 -4.83 -36.81 0.77
CA ILE A 126 -3.95 -36.17 1.76
C ILE A 126 -4.74 -35.26 2.71
N TRP A 127 -5.74 -34.56 2.19
CA TRP A 127 -6.62 -33.69 2.99
C TRP A 127 -7.62 -34.49 3.85
N SER A 128 -8.04 -35.67 3.38
CA SER A 128 -8.94 -36.55 4.12
C SER A 128 -8.25 -37.23 5.31
N ARG A 129 -7.01 -37.68 5.16
CA ARG A 129 -6.25 -38.39 6.21
C ARG A 129 -5.87 -37.52 7.41
N ASN A 130 -5.74 -36.20 7.24
CA ASN A 130 -5.25 -35.30 8.29
C ASN A 130 -6.34 -34.46 8.97
N ARG A 131 -7.62 -34.84 8.82
CA ARG A 131 -8.75 -34.12 9.43
C ARG A 131 -8.69 -34.10 10.96
N LEU A 132 -8.21 -35.17 11.60
CA LEU A 132 -7.99 -35.24 13.05
C LEU A 132 -6.88 -34.30 13.52
N ILE A 133 -5.80 -34.14 12.75
CA ILE A 133 -4.68 -33.25 13.09
C ILE A 133 -5.15 -31.79 13.09
N ILE A 134 -5.95 -31.40 12.10
CA ILE A 134 -6.51 -30.04 12.02
C ILE A 134 -7.43 -29.75 13.21
N ILE A 135 -8.30 -30.69 13.60
CA ILE A 135 -9.19 -30.53 14.76
C ILE A 135 -8.39 -30.41 16.07
N ILE A 136 -7.34 -31.22 16.25
CA ILE A 136 -6.48 -31.17 17.44
C ILE A 136 -5.77 -29.81 17.55
N ILE A 137 -5.24 -29.28 16.45
CA ILE A 137 -4.60 -27.96 16.42
C ILE A 137 -5.59 -26.86 16.82
N ILE A 138 -6.81 -26.89 16.28
CA ILE A 138 -7.86 -25.92 16.61
C ILE A 138 -8.22 -25.97 18.10
N LEU A 139 -8.35 -27.17 18.69
CA LEU A 139 -8.65 -27.34 20.11
C LEU A 139 -7.50 -26.86 21.02
N ILE A 140 -6.24 -27.06 20.62
CA ILE A 140 -5.07 -26.57 21.36
C ILE A 140 -5.04 -25.04 21.35
N VAL A 141 -5.29 -24.40 20.20
CA VAL A 141 -5.31 -22.93 20.07
C VAL A 141 -6.44 -22.33 20.90
N LEU A 142 -7.65 -22.92 20.86
CA LEU A 142 -8.78 -22.46 21.67
C LEU A 142 -8.51 -22.57 23.18
N LYS A 143 -7.78 -23.60 23.63
CA LYS A 143 -7.45 -23.79 25.04
C LYS A 143 -6.36 -22.82 25.54
N LEU A 144 -5.48 -22.36 24.65
CA LEU A 144 -4.45 -21.36 24.95
C LEU A 144 -5.01 -19.92 25.00
N LEU A 145 -6.09 -19.64 24.26
CA LEU A 145 -6.74 -18.33 24.23
C LEU A 145 -7.69 -18.08 25.42
N ASN A 146 -8.05 -19.12 26.17
CA ASN A 146 -9.03 -19.06 27.25
C ASN A 146 -8.39 -19.12 28.65
N LYS A 147 -7.15 -18.61 28.80
CA LYS A 147 -6.40 -18.61 30.06
C LYS A 147 -5.88 -17.23 30.41
#